data_AF-A0ABD2IGG7-F1
#
_entry.id   AF-A0ABD2IGG7-F1
#
_cell.length_a   1.000
_cell.length_b   1.000
_cell.length_c   1.000
_cell.angle_alpha   90.00
_cell.angle_beta   90.00
_cell.angle_gamma   90.00
#
_symmetry.space_group_name_H-M   'P 1'
#
loop_
_entity.id
_entity.type
_entity.pdbx_description
1 polymer ?
#
loop_
_entity_poly.entity_id
_entity_poly.type
_entity_poly.pdbx_seq_one_letter_code
_entity_poly.pdbx_strand_id
1 'polypeptide(L)'
;MLLRKRRAENLDFLSRLCLRTLHLKGDRNVHFSAAALSNYGANRTYAYRGLLSITVEQHLFTRHRVRLRHAFLPCVVQAGGNNHCYFYPLELVRVCQSPSSGPNDDNNNNNNNNNNNNDNVDESTGESATLVGSSSSASEAF
;
A
#
# COMPACT_ATOMS: atom_id res chain seq x y z
N MET A 1 9.11 23.45 -19.62
CA MET A 1 10.48 22.89 -19.53
C MET A 1 10.96 22.67 -18.09
N LEU A 2 10.71 23.62 -17.16
CA LEU A 2 11.15 23.58 -15.74
C LEU A 2 10.78 22.31 -14.95
N LEU A 3 9.58 21.76 -15.14
CA LEU A 3 9.11 20.58 -14.39
C LEU A 3 9.94 19.30 -14.67
N ARG A 4 10.43 19.13 -15.90
CA ARG A 4 11.28 18.00 -16.27
C ARG A 4 12.65 18.08 -15.59
N LYS A 5 13.21 19.30 -15.48
CA LYS A 5 14.51 19.54 -14.84
C LYS A 5 14.47 19.20 -13.34
N ARG A 6 13.47 19.73 -12.61
CA ARG A 6 13.31 19.41 -11.17
C ARG A 6 13.09 17.92 -10.93
N ARG A 7 12.36 17.24 -11.82
CA ARG A 7 12.16 15.79 -11.70
C ARG A 7 13.45 15.00 -11.86
N ALA A 8 14.34 15.42 -12.77
CA ALA A 8 15.64 14.79 -12.94
C ALA A 8 16.56 15.02 -11.72
N GLU A 9 16.59 16.25 -11.20
CA GLU A 9 17.35 16.60 -9.98
C GLU A 9 16.85 15.80 -8.76
N ASN A 10 15.53 15.74 -8.55
CA ASN A 10 14.94 14.93 -7.49
C ASN A 10 15.29 13.45 -7.64
N LEU A 11 15.36 12.94 -8.87
CA LEU A 11 15.67 11.55 -9.11
C LEU A 11 17.15 11.22 -8.83
N ASP A 12 18.06 12.09 -9.27
CA ASP A 12 19.49 11.97 -8.96
C ASP A 12 19.75 12.04 -7.44
N PHE A 13 18.99 12.85 -6.72
CA PHE A 13 19.03 12.84 -5.26
C PHE A 13 18.52 11.51 -4.67
N LEU A 14 17.34 11.05 -5.11
CA LEU A 14 16.71 9.83 -4.59
C LEU A 14 17.53 8.57 -4.88
N SER A 15 18.24 8.49 -6.01
CA SER A 15 19.05 7.34 -6.39
C SER A 15 20.26 7.12 -5.46
N ARG A 16 20.70 8.18 -4.78
CA ARG A 16 21.80 8.15 -3.80
C ARG A 16 21.34 7.72 -2.41
N LEU A 17 20.03 7.64 -2.17
CA LEU A 17 19.49 7.21 -0.89
C LEU A 17 19.39 5.68 -0.81
N CYS A 18 19.75 5.13 0.34
CA CYS A 18 19.35 3.78 0.71
C CYS A 18 17.96 3.86 1.35
N LEU A 19 17.02 3.08 0.85
CA LEU A 19 15.63 3.07 1.30
C LEU A 19 15.29 1.71 1.89
N ARG A 20 14.42 1.69 2.90
CA ARG A 20 13.92 0.45 3.52
C ARG A 20 12.40 0.47 3.60
N THR A 21 11.77 -0.64 3.25
CA THR A 21 10.32 -0.82 3.44
C THR A 21 9.96 -0.96 4.92
N LEU A 22 8.74 -0.60 5.31
CA LEU A 22 8.27 -0.71 6.70
C LEU A 22 7.11 -1.69 6.93
N HIS A 23 6.52 -2.24 5.86
CA HIS A 23 5.28 -3.00 5.94
C HIS A 23 5.46 -4.52 6.07
N LEU A 24 6.70 -5.01 6.02
CA LEU A 24 6.99 -6.43 6.11
C LEU A 24 7.29 -6.79 7.57
N LYS A 25 6.67 -7.85 8.08
CA LYS A 25 6.88 -8.31 9.47
C LYS A 25 8.24 -9.00 9.61
N GLY A 26 8.91 -8.75 10.73
CA GLY A 26 10.22 -9.32 11.08
C GLY A 26 11.35 -8.70 10.25
N ASP A 27 12.40 -9.49 9.99
CA ASP A 27 13.61 -9.05 9.27
C ASP A 27 13.47 -9.08 7.75
N ARG A 28 12.22 -9.06 7.25
CA ARG A 28 11.92 -9.16 5.81
C ARG A 28 11.90 -7.83 5.09
N ASN A 29 12.18 -6.72 5.79
CA ASN A 29 12.20 -5.41 5.18
C ASN A 29 13.28 -5.34 4.09
N VAL A 30 12.90 -4.85 2.92
CA VAL A 30 13.78 -4.81 1.75
C VAL A 30 14.51 -3.48 1.76
N HIS A 31 15.84 -3.55 1.65
CA HIS A 31 16.69 -2.40 1.37
C HIS A 31 16.85 -2.24 -0.15
N PHE A 32 16.71 -1.02 -0.66
CA PHE A 32 16.80 -0.75 -2.09
C PHE A 32 17.16 0.71 -2.38
N SER A 33 17.59 0.97 -3.62
CA SER A 33 17.79 2.32 -4.16
C SER A 33 16.64 2.69 -5.09
N ALA A 34 16.23 3.96 -5.07
CA ALA A 34 15.18 4.45 -5.96
C ALA A 34 15.69 4.59 -7.40
N ALA A 35 14.95 4.02 -8.35
CA ALA A 35 15.20 4.18 -9.78
C ALA A 35 14.31 5.26 -10.41
N ALA A 36 13.11 5.50 -9.85
CA ALA A 36 12.18 6.53 -10.30
C ALA A 36 11.12 6.84 -9.22
N LEU A 37 10.27 7.83 -9.51
CA LEU A 37 8.95 8.00 -8.89
C LEU A 37 7.87 7.70 -9.92
N SER A 38 6.78 7.04 -9.51
CA SER A 38 5.61 6.83 -10.37
C SER A 38 4.96 8.16 -10.75
N ASN A 39 4.20 8.16 -11.85
CA ASN A 39 3.45 9.34 -12.30
C ASN A 39 2.15 9.56 -11.52
N TYR A 40 1.64 8.51 -10.89
CA TYR A 40 0.35 8.50 -10.20
C TYR A 40 0.48 7.93 -8.79
N GLY A 41 -0.56 8.14 -7.99
CA GLY A 41 -0.65 7.58 -6.64
C GLY A 41 -0.68 6.05 -6.61
N ALA A 42 -0.43 5.45 -5.45
CA ALA A 42 -0.61 4.01 -5.21
C ALA A 42 -2.03 3.51 -5.52
N ASN A 43 -3.04 4.37 -5.36
CA ASN A 43 -4.44 4.09 -5.71
C ASN A 43 -4.71 4.03 -7.23
N ARG A 44 -3.79 4.53 -8.06
CA ARG A 44 -3.92 4.58 -9.54
C ARG A 44 -2.78 3.87 -10.26
N THR A 45 -1.73 3.49 -9.54
CA THR A 45 -0.60 2.74 -10.08
C THR A 45 -0.94 1.26 -10.02
N TYR A 46 -0.86 0.58 -11.16
CA TYR A 46 -1.14 -0.85 -11.23
C TYR A 46 0.04 -1.69 -10.72
N ALA A 47 -0.29 -2.70 -9.92
CA ALA A 47 0.61 -3.81 -9.60
C ALA A 47 0.67 -4.79 -10.79
N TYR A 48 1.67 -5.69 -10.77
CA TYR A 48 1.80 -6.80 -11.75
C TYR A 48 1.73 -6.35 -13.22
N ARG A 49 2.30 -5.17 -13.53
CA ARG A 49 2.28 -4.57 -14.89
C ARG A 49 0.88 -4.33 -15.45
N GLY A 50 -0.15 -4.29 -14.61
CA GLY A 50 -1.55 -4.09 -15.03
C GLY A 50 -2.29 -5.33 -15.50
N LEU A 51 -1.64 -6.51 -15.52
CA LEU A 51 -2.27 -7.75 -16.01
C LEU A 51 -3.57 -8.13 -15.27
N LEU A 52 -3.63 -7.82 -13.97
CA LEU A 52 -4.78 -8.14 -13.13
C LEU A 52 -5.66 -6.91 -12.84
N SER A 53 -5.32 -5.74 -13.37
CA SER A 53 -5.98 -4.45 -13.03
C SER A 53 -6.03 -4.13 -11.53
N ILE A 54 -5.17 -4.78 -10.72
CA ILE A 54 -5.05 -4.54 -9.28
C ILE A 54 -4.11 -3.36 -9.06
N THR A 55 -4.51 -2.39 -8.25
CA THR A 55 -3.66 -1.25 -7.88
C THR A 55 -2.68 -1.62 -6.75
N VAL A 56 -1.60 -0.83 -6.59
CA VAL A 56 -0.62 -1.04 -5.51
C VAL A 56 -1.29 -0.97 -4.14
N GLU A 57 -2.23 -0.03 -3.96
CA GLU A 57 -3.05 0.06 -2.74
C GLU A 57 -3.85 -1.21 -2.47
N GLN A 58 -4.60 -1.70 -3.47
CA GLN A 58 -5.40 -2.92 -3.34
C GLN A 58 -4.54 -4.14 -3.04
N HIS A 59 -3.36 -4.23 -3.67
CA HIS A 59 -2.39 -5.28 -3.41
C HIS A 59 -1.94 -5.27 -1.94
N LEU A 60 -1.54 -4.11 -1.43
CA LEU A 60 -1.08 -3.95 -0.05
C LEU A 60 -2.17 -4.25 0.97
N PHE A 61 -3.41 -3.79 0.71
CA PHE A 61 -4.52 -4.09 1.59
C PHE A 61 -4.83 -5.59 1.63
N THR A 62 -4.91 -6.24 0.46
CA THR A 62 -5.27 -7.66 0.37
C THR A 62 -4.19 -8.57 0.94
N ARG A 63 -2.92 -8.32 0.58
CA ARG A 63 -1.80 -9.20 0.93
C ARG A 63 -1.22 -8.92 2.32
N HIS A 64 -1.13 -7.64 2.69
CA HIS A 64 -0.42 -7.20 3.90
C HIS A 64 -1.35 -6.59 4.95
N ARG A 65 -2.65 -6.43 4.66
CA ARG A 65 -3.63 -5.76 5.54
C ARG A 65 -3.22 -4.33 5.91
N VAL A 66 -2.49 -3.66 5.02
CA VAL A 66 -2.05 -2.27 5.20
C VAL A 66 -3.03 -1.34 4.48
N ARG A 67 -3.62 -0.40 5.22
CA ARG A 67 -4.41 0.70 4.66
C ARG A 67 -3.52 1.93 4.55
N LEU A 68 -3.28 2.41 3.33
CA LEU A 68 -2.51 3.62 3.08
C LEU A 68 -3.35 4.84 3.44
N ARG A 69 -2.81 5.77 4.23
CA ARG A 69 -3.49 7.06 4.50
C ARG A 69 -3.32 8.03 3.34
N HIS A 70 -2.22 7.92 2.61
CA HIS A 70 -1.86 8.82 1.52
C HIS A 70 -1.73 8.08 0.19
N ALA A 71 -2.72 7.25 -0.15
CA ALA A 71 -2.69 6.42 -1.36
C ALA A 71 -2.61 7.22 -2.68
N PHE A 72 -2.93 8.52 -2.65
CA PHE A 72 -2.82 9.42 -3.80
C PHE A 72 -1.39 9.91 -4.09
N LEU A 73 -0.44 9.71 -3.16
CA LEU A 73 0.96 10.10 -3.36
C LEU A 73 1.73 9.12 -4.26
N PRO A 74 2.70 9.60 -5.05
CA PRO A 74 3.55 8.75 -5.87
C PRO A 74 4.22 7.62 -5.09
N CYS A 75 4.53 6.55 -5.81
CA CYS A 75 5.32 5.42 -5.33
C CYS A 75 6.78 5.61 -5.73
N VAL A 76 7.69 5.16 -4.87
CA VAL A 76 9.08 4.92 -5.22
C VAL A 76 9.14 3.68 -6.10
N VAL A 77 9.87 3.79 -7.21
CA VAL A 77 10.09 2.70 -8.15
C VAL A 77 11.46 2.11 -7.92
N GLN A 78 11.52 0.79 -7.70
CA GLN A 78 12.75 0.02 -7.78
C GLN A 78 12.77 -0.72 -9.11
N ALA A 79 13.81 -0.51 -9.89
CA ALA A 79 14.05 -1.30 -11.09
C ALA A 79 14.43 -2.73 -10.69
N GLY A 80 13.69 -3.71 -11.21
CA GLY A 80 14.05 -5.13 -11.16
C GLY A 80 14.68 -5.59 -12.47
N GLY A 81 14.99 -6.88 -12.57
CA GLY A 81 15.42 -7.50 -13.84
C GLY A 81 14.26 -7.63 -14.83
N ASN A 82 14.59 -7.84 -16.12
CA ASN A 82 13.63 -8.16 -17.20
C ASN A 82 12.46 -7.15 -17.34
N ASN A 83 12.75 -5.84 -17.27
CA ASN A 83 11.76 -4.76 -17.33
C ASN A 83 10.67 -4.84 -16.25
N HIS A 84 10.95 -5.54 -15.14
CA HIS A 84 10.08 -5.55 -13.98
C HIS A 84 10.36 -4.32 -13.12
N CYS A 85 9.30 -3.74 -12.56
CA CYS A 85 9.40 -2.62 -11.63
C CYS A 85 8.61 -2.96 -10.37
N TYR A 86 9.19 -2.69 -9.21
CA TYR A 86 8.49 -2.73 -7.94
C TYR A 86 8.07 -1.32 -7.55
N PHE A 87 6.86 -1.19 -7.02
CA PHE A 87 6.28 0.08 -6.60
C PHE A 87 6.05 0.06 -5.09
N TYR A 88 6.69 0.99 -4.39
CA TYR A 88 6.58 1.14 -2.94
C TYR A 88 5.97 2.49 -2.61
N PRO A 89 4.79 2.56 -1.97
CA PRO A 89 4.21 3.83 -1.54
C PRO A 89 5.16 4.59 -0.62
N LEU A 90 5.29 5.91 -0.80
CA LEU A 90 6.18 6.76 0.02
C LEU A 90 5.92 6.63 1.53
N GLU A 91 4.66 6.41 1.93
CA GLU A 91 4.26 6.21 3.33
C GLU A 91 4.92 4.97 3.97
N LEU A 92 5.32 3.98 3.17
CA LEU A 92 5.87 2.71 3.64
C LEU A 92 7.38 2.58 3.42
N VAL A 93 8.06 3.70 3.16
CA VAL A 93 9.50 3.74 2.88
C VAL A 93 10.19 4.70 3.86
N ARG A 94 11.32 4.29 4.43
CA ARG A 94 12.23 5.18 5.16
C ARG A 94 13.59 5.27 4.48
N VAL A 95 14.21 6.43 4.62
CA VAL A 95 15.62 6.61 4.30
C VAL A 95 16.45 5.95 5.41
N CYS A 96 17.29 5.01 5.02
CA CYS A 96 18.33 4.48 5.88
C CYS A 96 19.49 5.47 5.90
N GLN A 97 20.01 5.74 7.09
CA GLN A 97 21.31 6.40 7.19
C GLN A 97 22.34 5.44 6.55
N SER A 98 23.20 5.96 5.69
CA SER A 98 24.39 5.22 5.30
C SER A 98 25.09 4.75 6.57
N PRO A 99 25.66 3.54 6.62
CA PRO A 99 26.47 3.14 7.76
C PRO A 99 27.68 4.07 7.82
N SER A 100 27.56 5.21 8.49
CA SER A 100 28.70 5.87 9.09
C SER A 100 29.24 4.82 10.04
N SER A 101 30.46 4.38 9.81
CA SER A 101 31.21 3.41 10.59
C SER A 101 31.36 3.86 12.04
N GLY A 102 30.28 3.77 12.80
CA GLY A 102 30.13 4.11 14.20
C GLY A 102 29.23 3.07 14.84
N PRO A 103 29.52 2.64 16.08
CA PRO A 103 28.83 1.51 16.69
C PRO A 103 27.38 1.87 17.05
N ASN A 104 26.45 1.16 16.42
CA ASN A 104 25.09 0.78 16.84
C ASN A 104 24.37 1.65 17.88
N ASP A 105 23.51 2.55 17.38
CA ASP A 105 22.35 3.08 18.11
C ASP A 105 21.07 2.94 17.27
N ASP A 106 20.82 1.75 16.72
CA ASP A 106 19.49 1.40 16.17
C ASP A 106 18.54 1.07 17.34
N ASN A 107 18.26 2.08 18.15
CA ASN A 107 17.15 2.05 19.08
C ASN A 107 16.23 3.24 18.80
N ASN A 108 14.95 2.92 18.67
CA ASN A 108 13.83 3.82 18.91
C ASN A 108 13.34 4.69 17.74
N ASN A 109 12.37 4.17 16.97
CA ASN A 109 11.10 4.89 16.83
C ASN A 109 9.98 3.96 16.33
N ASN A 110 9.56 3.06 17.22
CA ASN A 110 8.32 2.30 17.05
C ASN A 110 7.22 3.04 17.83
N ASN A 111 6.85 4.23 17.35
CA ASN A 111 5.73 4.95 17.95
C ASN A 111 4.42 4.39 17.36
N ASN A 112 3.95 3.35 18.03
CA ASN A 112 2.57 2.88 18.02
C ASN A 112 1.61 4.07 18.11
N ASN A 113 0.80 4.26 17.08
CA ASN A 113 -0.54 4.83 17.28
C ASN A 113 -1.55 3.85 16.70
N ASN A 114 -1.65 2.72 17.40
CA ASN A 114 -2.85 1.89 17.46
C ASN A 114 -3.86 2.67 18.32
N ASN A 115 -4.81 3.35 17.68
CA ASN A 115 -6.06 3.73 18.33
C ASN A 115 -7.17 3.03 17.56
N ASN A 116 -7.60 1.88 18.09
CA ASN A 116 -8.87 1.24 17.78
C ASN A 116 -9.19 0.24 18.88
N ASN A 117 -9.88 0.70 19.91
CA ASN A 117 -10.87 -0.11 20.63
C ASN A 117 -12.17 0.72 20.60
N ASN A 118 -13.03 0.40 19.63
CA ASN A 118 -14.45 0.70 19.71
C ASN A 118 -15.03 -0.38 20.63
N ASP A 119 -15.42 0.04 21.83
CA ASP A 119 -16.17 -0.80 22.75
C ASP A 119 -17.58 -1.09 22.19
N ASN A 120 -18.00 -2.33 22.43
CA ASN A 120 -19.31 -2.89 22.16
C ASN A 120 -20.44 -2.00 22.68
N VAL A 121 -21.44 -1.75 21.83
CA VAL A 121 -22.81 -1.55 22.27
C VAL A 121 -23.66 -2.61 21.57
N ASP A 122 -24.05 -3.58 22.39
CA ASP A 122 -24.95 -4.68 22.10
C ASP A 122 -26.35 -4.22 22.52
N GLU A 123 -27.24 -3.96 21.56
CA GLU A 123 -28.68 -3.84 21.82
C GLU A 123 -29.47 -3.99 20.50
N SER A 124 -29.88 -5.22 20.19
CA SER A 124 -30.91 -5.47 19.17
C SER A 124 -32.08 -6.22 19.79
N THR A 125 -33.04 -5.46 20.32
CA THR A 125 -34.37 -5.93 20.67
C THR A 125 -35.30 -5.87 19.47
N GLY A 126 -35.78 -7.05 19.06
CA GLY A 126 -37.18 -7.29 18.70
C GLY A 126 -37.70 -6.76 17.36
N GLU A 127 -37.85 -7.67 16.38
CA GLU A 127 -38.96 -7.58 15.43
C GLU A 127 -39.67 -8.93 15.31
N SER A 128 -40.95 -8.91 15.70
CA SER A 128 -41.92 -10.00 15.55
C SER A 128 -42.53 -10.00 14.15
N ALA A 129 -42.64 -11.21 13.60
CA ALA A 129 -43.64 -11.75 12.70
C ALA A 129 -44.39 -10.81 11.73
N THR A 130 -44.39 -11.18 10.44
CA THR A 130 -45.65 -11.36 9.70
C THR A 130 -45.53 -12.42 8.62
N LEU A 131 -46.67 -13.03 8.40
CA LEU A 131 -46.96 -14.32 7.79
C LEU A 131 -47.61 -14.08 6.42
N VAL A 132 -47.64 -15.14 5.61
CA VAL A 132 -48.58 -15.44 4.49
C VAL A 132 -48.33 -14.86 3.09
N GLY A 133 -48.22 -15.81 2.14
CA GLY A 133 -48.92 -15.78 0.85
C GLY A 133 -48.04 -15.53 -0.37
N SER A 134 -48.17 -16.19 -1.52
CA SER A 134 -49.05 -17.27 -1.96
C SER A 134 -48.44 -17.86 -3.24
N SER A 135 -48.76 -19.12 -3.50
CA SER A 135 -48.47 -19.91 -4.70
C SER A 135 -49.00 -19.33 -6.03
N SER A 136 -48.28 -19.56 -7.13
CA SER A 136 -48.80 -19.94 -8.47
C SER A 136 -47.58 -20.20 -9.39
N SER A 137 -47.26 -21.42 -9.83
CA SER A 137 -47.90 -22.34 -10.80
C SER A 137 -47.80 -21.91 -12.27
N ALA A 138 -47.19 -22.80 -13.07
CA ALA A 138 -47.28 -22.99 -14.53
C ALA A 138 -46.60 -21.91 -15.40
N SER A 139 -45.95 -22.21 -16.52
CA SER A 139 -46.19 -23.25 -17.52
C SER A 139 -44.96 -23.46 -18.41
N GLU A 140 -44.88 -24.66 -18.97
CA GLU A 140 -44.08 -25.09 -20.13
C GLU A 140 -44.21 -24.13 -21.34
N ALA A 141 -43.18 -24.04 -22.18
CA ALA A 141 -43.20 -24.61 -23.55
C ALA A 141 -42.12 -23.97 -24.46
N PHE A 142 -41.48 -24.86 -25.22
CA PHE A 142 -40.54 -24.69 -26.34
C PHE A 142 -39.09 -24.30 -26.05
#